data_AF-Q8XP23-F1
#
_entry.id   AF-Q8XP23-F1
#
_cell.length_a   1.000
_cell.length_b   1.000
_cell.length_c   1.000
_cell.angle_alpha   90.00
_cell.angle_beta   90.00
_cell.angle_gamma   90.00
#
_symmetry.space_group_name_H-M   'P 1'
#
loop_
_entity.id
_entity.type
_entity.pdbx_description
1 polymer ?
#
loop_
_entity_poly.entity_id
_entity_poly.type
_entity_poly.pdbx_seq_one_letter_code
_entity_poly.pdbx_strand_id
1 'polypeptide(L)'
;MGVTHISYLKQTPKLVIFYEEGLYGFINYSKLPIGISFRKWLRREVLPELRAKGTYSINKESYKDNLKDENENLSLYIQDKLNKERNLSLLLEVLNLIDRITSKENEDKLRYLKDILNG
;
A
#
# COMPACT_ATOMS: atom_id res chain seq x y z
N MET A 1 -6.93 34.29 30.06
CA MET A 1 -6.06 33.23 29.49
C MET A 1 -6.83 31.93 29.55
N GLY A 2 -7.40 31.47 28.44
CA GLY A 2 -8.22 30.26 28.39
C GLY A 2 -7.45 29.15 27.68
N VAL A 3 -6.96 28.16 28.42
CA VAL A 3 -6.38 26.95 27.83
C VAL A 3 -7.49 25.92 27.61
N THR A 4 -7.94 25.79 26.37
CA THR A 4 -8.82 24.69 25.95
C THR A 4 -8.03 23.38 26.03
N HIS A 5 -8.37 22.53 27.01
CA HIS A 5 -7.90 21.15 27.05
C HIS A 5 -8.53 20.39 25.87
N ILE A 6 -7.72 20.05 24.86
CA ILE A 6 -8.15 19.10 23.83
C ILE A 6 -8.02 17.71 24.45
N SER A 7 -9.12 17.18 24.97
CA SER A 7 -9.21 15.81 25.43
C SER A 7 -9.15 14.87 24.22
N TYR A 8 -8.00 14.23 24.02
CA TYR A 8 -7.88 13.14 23.05
C TYR A 8 -8.76 11.98 23.51
N LEU A 9 -9.94 11.84 22.91
CA LEU A 9 -10.79 10.66 23.07
C LEU A 9 -10.02 9.45 22.55
N LYS A 10 -9.40 8.69 23.46
CA LYS A 10 -8.74 7.41 23.19
C LYS A 10 -9.82 6.40 22.79
N GLN A 11 -10.17 6.37 21.51
CA GLN A 11 -11.08 5.36 20.97
C GLN A 11 -10.42 4.00 21.10
N THR A 12 -10.90 3.17 22.02
CA THR A 12 -10.50 1.77 22.09
C THR A 12 -11.23 1.01 20.99
N PRO A 13 -10.53 0.27 20.12
CA PRO A 13 -11.19 -0.50 19.08
C PRO A 13 -12.06 -1.57 19.75
N LYS A 14 -13.37 -1.55 19.45
CA LYS A 14 -14.29 -2.60 19.87
C LYS A 14 -14.10 -3.81 18.97
N LEU A 15 -13.39 -4.82 19.47
CA LEU A 15 -13.28 -6.11 18.80
C LEU A 15 -14.62 -6.83 18.88
N VAL A 16 -15.16 -7.23 17.73
CA VAL A 16 -16.33 -8.12 17.64
C VAL A 16 -15.87 -9.38 16.92
N ILE A 17 -15.94 -10.50 17.63
CA ILE A 17 -15.55 -11.82 17.10
C ILE A 17 -16.84 -12.55 16.72
N PHE A 18 -16.90 -13.01 15.47
CA PHE A 18 -17.97 -13.88 14.99
C PHE A 18 -17.41 -15.27 14.74
N TYR A 19 -18.16 -16.29 15.15
CA TYR A 19 -18.03 -17.63 14.59
C TYR A 19 -18.74 -17.68 13.24
N GLU A 20 -18.49 -18.73 12.45
CA GLU A 20 -18.99 -18.87 11.08
C GLU A 20 -20.52 -18.71 10.98
N GLU A 21 -21.27 -19.39 11.85
CA GLU A 21 -22.74 -19.28 11.89
C GLU A 21 -23.21 -17.86 12.19
N GLY A 22 -22.56 -17.20 13.15
CA GLY A 22 -22.86 -15.81 13.53
C GLY A 22 -22.52 -14.83 12.42
N LEU A 23 -21.44 -15.09 11.67
CA LEU A 23 -21.03 -14.29 10.52
C LEU A 23 -22.07 -14.40 9.39
N TYR A 24 -22.57 -15.60 9.08
CA TYR A 24 -23.60 -15.80 8.07
C TYR A 24 -24.90 -15.11 8.43
N GLY A 25 -25.32 -15.19 9.69
CA GLY A 25 -26.46 -14.42 10.18
C GLY A 25 -26.24 -12.93 9.99
N PHE A 26 -25.10 -12.42 10.45
CA PHE A 26 -24.77 -10.99 10.36
C PHE A 26 -24.72 -10.47 8.92
N ILE A 27 -23.99 -11.14 8.03
CA ILE A 27 -23.83 -10.70 6.65
C ILE A 27 -25.15 -10.76 5.88
N ASN A 28 -26.02 -11.72 6.20
CA ASN A 28 -27.35 -11.83 5.60
C ASN A 28 -28.25 -10.63 5.95
N TYR A 29 -28.08 -10.00 7.12
CA TYR A 29 -28.80 -8.79 7.50
C TYR A 29 -28.08 -7.48 7.13
N SER A 30 -26.81 -7.54 6.74
CA SER A 30 -26.03 -6.35 6.41
C SER A 30 -26.61 -5.57 5.22
N LYS A 31 -26.75 -4.25 5.38
CA LYS A 31 -27.17 -3.32 4.32
C LYS A 31 -26.01 -2.85 3.44
N LEU A 32 -24.77 -3.22 3.78
CA LEU A 32 -23.59 -2.86 3.00
C LEU A 32 -23.59 -3.59 1.64
N PRO A 33 -22.90 -3.04 0.62
CA PRO A 33 -22.81 -3.66 -0.71
C PRO A 33 -22.40 -5.13 -0.66
N ILE A 34 -21.47 -5.49 0.22
CA ILE A 34 -21.01 -6.88 0.40
C ILE A 34 -22.15 -7.83 0.83
N GLY A 35 -23.00 -7.42 1.78
CA GLY A 35 -24.13 -8.21 2.22
C GLY A 35 -25.21 -8.34 1.14
N ILE A 36 -25.42 -7.28 0.35
CA ILE A 36 -26.33 -7.32 -0.80
C ILE A 36 -25.84 -8.32 -1.85
N SER A 37 -24.55 -8.28 -2.21
CA SER A 37 -23.94 -9.21 -3.17
C SER A 37 -23.99 -10.64 -2.67
N PHE A 38 -23.68 -10.89 -1.40
CA PHE A 38 -23.79 -12.21 -0.77
C PHE A 38 -25.21 -12.78 -0.85
N ARG A 39 -26.23 -11.98 -0.52
CA ARG A 39 -27.64 -12.41 -0.66
C ARG A 39 -28.03 -12.71 -2.10
N LYS A 40 -27.55 -11.91 -3.07
CA LYS A 40 -27.81 -12.15 -4.49
C LYS A 40 -27.16 -13.45 -4.94
N TRP A 41 -25.91 -13.68 -4.55
CA TRP A 41 -25.18 -14.92 -4.84
C TRP A 41 -25.91 -16.15 -4.28
N LEU A 42 -26.29 -16.12 -2.99
CA LEU A 42 -27.08 -17.19 -2.39
C LEU A 42 -28.38 -17.46 -3.16
N ARG A 43 -29.17 -16.43 -3.46
CA ARG A 43 -30.49 -16.60 -4.09
C ARG A 43 -30.44 -16.99 -5.55
N ARG A 44 -29.46 -16.50 -6.32
CA ARG A 44 -29.42 -16.65 -7.78
C ARG A 44 -28.55 -17.82 -8.23
N GLU A 45 -27.58 -18.22 -7.43
CA GLU A 45 -26.59 -19.21 -7.81
C GLU A 45 -26.64 -20.41 -6.85
N VAL A 46 -26.26 -20.23 -5.59
CA VAL A 46 -26.07 -21.34 -4.63
C VAL A 46 -27.37 -22.10 -4.37
N LEU A 47 -28.43 -21.43 -3.89
CA LEU A 47 -29.66 -22.11 -3.48
C LEU A 47 -30.43 -22.72 -4.66
N PRO A 48 -30.49 -22.10 -5.85
CA PRO A 48 -31.03 -22.77 -7.04
C PRO A 48 -30.25 -24.04 -7.40
N GLU A 49 -28.92 -24.00 -7.45
CA GLU A 49 -28.11 -25.17 -7.76
C GLU A 49 -28.27 -26.27 -6.72
N LEU A 50 -28.20 -25.92 -5.43
CA LEU A 50 -28.35 -26.86 -4.33
C LEU A 50 -29.71 -27.57 -4.35
N ARG A 51 -30.79 -26.84 -4.67
CA ARG A 51 -32.14 -27.43 -4.82
C ARG A 51 -32.25 -28.34 -6.03
N ALA A 52 -31.57 -28.02 -7.12
CA ALA A 52 -31.65 -28.79 -8.36
C ALA A 52 -30.76 -30.04 -8.34
N LYS A 53 -29.54 -29.94 -7.81
CA LYS A 53 -28.48 -30.95 -7.91
C LYS A 53 -28.13 -31.60 -6.57
N GLY A 54 -28.59 -31.04 -5.45
CA GLY A 54 -28.20 -31.46 -4.10
C GLY A 54 -26.79 -31.04 -3.69
N THR A 55 -26.03 -30.42 -4.59
CA THR A 55 -24.65 -29.97 -4.36
C THR A 55 -24.42 -28.60 -5.02
N TYR A 56 -23.45 -27.86 -4.48
CA TYR A 56 -22.91 -26.64 -5.07
C TYR A 56 -21.39 -26.74 -5.07
N SER A 57 -20.74 -26.43 -6.18
CA SER A 57 -19.29 -26.55 -6.33
C SER A 57 -18.73 -25.30 -6.97
N ILE A 58 -17.78 -24.67 -6.29
CA ILE A 58 -17.08 -23.50 -6.80
C ILE A 58 -15.99 -23.98 -7.75
N ASN A 59 -16.00 -23.48 -8.99
CA ASN A 59 -14.89 -23.71 -9.92
C ASN A 59 -13.65 -22.93 -9.41
N LYS A 60 -12.68 -23.66 -8.85
CA LYS A 60 -11.45 -23.10 -8.29
C LYS A 60 -10.51 -22.50 -9.34
N GLU A 61 -10.70 -22.80 -10.62
CA GLU A 61 -9.88 -22.26 -11.71
C GLU A 61 -10.14 -20.76 -11.88
N SER A 62 -11.41 -20.34 -11.79
CA SER A 62 -11.80 -18.92 -11.88
C SER A 62 -11.28 -18.04 -10.73
N TYR A 63 -10.96 -18.62 -9.58
CA TYR A 63 -10.40 -17.88 -8.44
C TYR A 63 -8.90 -17.63 -8.57
N LYS A 64 -8.16 -18.52 -9.23
CA LYS A 64 -6.70 -18.38 -9.39
C LYS A 64 -6.31 -17.23 -10.31
N ASP A 65 -7.14 -16.91 -11.31
CA ASP A 65 -6.82 -15.85 -12.27
C ASP A 65 -6.89 -14.47 -11.61
N ASN A 66 -7.95 -14.18 -10.84
CA ASN A 66 -8.07 -12.89 -10.12
C ASN A 66 -6.97 -12.67 -9.07
N LEU A 67 -6.53 -13.74 -8.39
CA LEU A 67 -5.46 -13.66 -7.39
C LEU A 67 -4.06 -13.46 -8.00
N LYS A 68 -3.82 -13.94 -9.22
CA LYS A 68 -2.53 -13.72 -9.91
C LYS A 68 -2.41 -12.29 -10.39
N ASP A 69 -3.47 -11.75 -10.98
CA ASP A 69 -3.50 -10.40 -11.54
C ASP A 69 -3.26 -9.33 -10.46
N GLU A 70 -3.84 -9.50 -9.26
CA GLU A 70 -3.66 -8.53 -8.17
C GLU A 70 -2.24 -8.59 -7.55
N ASN A 71 -1.67 -9.79 -7.44
CA ASN A 71 -0.31 -9.97 -6.90
C ASN A 71 0.79 -9.53 -7.87
N GLU A 72 0.60 -9.72 -9.17
CA GLU A 72 1.54 -9.27 -10.19
C GLU A 72 1.61 -7.74 -10.26
N ASN A 73 0.46 -7.06 -10.18
CA ASN A 73 0.38 -5.60 -10.09
C ASN A 73 1.07 -5.03 -8.85
N LEU A 74 0.90 -5.68 -7.68
CA LEU A 74 1.60 -5.28 -6.45
C LEU A 74 3.12 -5.45 -6.57
N SER A 75 3.58 -6.54 -7.19
CA SER A 75 5.00 -6.80 -7.40
C SER A 75 5.63 -5.75 -8.32
N LEU A 76 4.96 -5.42 -9.43
CA LEU A 76 5.37 -4.35 -10.34
C LEU A 76 5.45 -3.00 -9.64
N TYR A 77 4.45 -2.65 -8.82
CA TYR A 77 4.45 -1.40 -8.05
C TYR A 77 5.60 -1.33 -7.04
N ILE A 78 5.89 -2.43 -6.34
CA ILE A 78 7.01 -2.49 -5.39
C ILE A 78 8.35 -2.32 -6.10
N GLN A 79 8.53 -2.96 -7.26
CA GLN A 79 9.75 -2.82 -8.07
C GLN A 79 9.96 -1.39 -8.56
N ASP A 80 8.92 -0.75 -9.09
CA ASP A 80 8.99 0.65 -9.53
C ASP A 80 9.38 1.59 -8.38
N LYS A 81 8.72 1.43 -7.22
CA LYS A 81 9.03 2.22 -6.02
C LYS A 81 10.48 2.04 -5.58
N LEU A 82 10.97 0.80 -5.48
CA LEU A 82 12.36 0.51 -5.11
C LEU A 82 13.37 1.10 -6.10
N ASN A 83 13.12 0.97 -7.39
CA ASN A 83 13.97 1.54 -8.43
C ASN A 83 14.04 3.07 -8.33
N LYS A 84 12.91 3.73 -8.05
CA LYS A 84 12.87 5.17 -7.83
C LYS A 84 13.69 5.61 -6.62
N GLU A 85 13.57 4.93 -5.48
CA GLU A 85 14.37 5.24 -4.28
C GLU A 85 15.87 5.04 -4.54
N ARG A 86 16.25 3.97 -5.25
CA ARG A 86 17.65 3.72 -5.66
C ARG A 86 18.19 4.81 -6.59
N ASN A 87 17.38 5.26 -7.55
CA ASN A 87 17.78 6.33 -8.47
C ASN A 87 17.97 7.66 -7.72
N LEU A 88 17.14 7.96 -6.72
CA LEU A 88 17.29 9.13 -5.87
C LEU A 88 18.57 9.08 -5.03
N SER A 89 18.91 7.91 -4.46
CA SER A 89 20.15 7.76 -3.70
C SER A 89 21.40 7.92 -4.58
N LEU A 90 21.38 7.37 -5.80
CA LEU A 90 22.47 7.55 -6.77
C LEU A 90 22.63 9.01 -7.18
N LEU A 91 21.52 9.73 -7.41
CA LEU A 91 21.56 11.15 -7.78
C LEU A 91 22.17 12.00 -6.65
N LEU A 92 21.81 11.72 -5.40
CA LEU A 92 22.38 12.40 -4.23
C LEU A 92 23.88 12.16 -4.10
N GLU A 93 24.34 10.93 -4.36
CA GLU A 93 25.77 10.60 -4.36
C GLU A 93 26.54 11.38 -5.43
N VAL A 94 25.99 11.46 -6.65
CA VAL A 94 26.57 12.23 -7.75
C VAL A 94 26.65 13.72 -7.40
N LEU A 95 25.58 14.30 -6.84
CA LEU A 95 25.56 15.71 -6.40
C LEU A 95 26.67 15.99 -5.37
N ASN A 96 26.80 15.14 -4.35
CA ASN A 96 27.84 15.28 -3.34
C ASN A 96 29.26 15.12 -3.91
N LEU A 97 29.44 14.35 -4.98
CA LEU A 97 30.73 14.26 -5.68
C LEU A 97 31.02 15.54 -6.46
N ILE A 98 30.03 16.08 -7.18
CA ILE A 98 30.16 17.35 -7.91
C ILE A 98 30.54 18.47 -6.95
N ASP A 99 29.83 18.61 -5.83
CA ASP A 99 30.10 19.65 -4.83
C ASP A 99 31.53 19.56 -4.28
N ARG A 100 32.03 18.33 -4.04
CA ARG A 100 33.42 18.10 -3.61
C ARG A 100 34.43 18.51 -4.67
N ILE A 101 34.20 18.16 -5.93
CA ILE A 101 35.09 18.53 -7.05
C ILE A 101 35.12 20.04 -7.23
N THR A 102 33.95 20.70 -7.26
CA THR A 102 33.85 22.15 -7.43
C THR A 102 34.49 22.90 -6.27
N SER A 103 34.29 22.43 -5.04
CA SER A 103 34.94 23.03 -3.85
C SER A 103 36.46 22.92 -3.95
N LYS A 104 36.99 21.75 -4.32
CA LYS A 104 38.44 21.56 -4.50
C LYS A 104 39.01 22.47 -5.59
N GLU A 105 38.33 22.58 -6.74
CA GLU A 105 38.77 23.44 -7.83
C GLU A 105 38.80 24.93 -7.41
N ASN A 106 37.82 25.37 -6.61
CA ASN A 106 37.79 26.72 -6.08
C ASN A 106 38.94 26.99 -5.09
N GLU A 107 39.23 26.04 -4.20
CA GLU A 107 40.38 26.13 -3.28
C GLU A 107 41.71 26.22 -4.04
N ASP A 108 41.89 25.40 -5.09
CA ASP A 108 43.09 25.42 -5.93
C ASP A 108 43.25 26.78 -6.65
N LYS A 109 42.15 27.35 -7.16
CA LYS A 109 42.14 28.71 -7.76
C LYS A 109 42.48 29.80 -6.75
N LEU A 110 41.90 29.75 -5.54
CA LEU A 110 42.18 30.71 -4.47
C LEU A 110 43.64 30.65 -4.02
N ARG A 111 44.21 29.45 -3.95
CA ARG A 111 45.63 29.24 -3.63
C ARG A 111 46.53 29.88 -4.68
N TYR A 112 46.28 29.62 -5.96
CA TYR A 112 47.03 30.22 -7.06
C TYR A 112 47.02 31.75 -7.03
N LEU A 113 45.84 32.37 -6.76
CA LEU A 113 45.74 33.83 -6.65
C LEU A 113 46.53 34.39 -5.47
N LYS A 114 46.54 33.71 -4.31
CA LYS A 114 47.33 34.11 -3.16
C LYS A 114 48.83 34.06 -3.45
N ASP A 115 49.28 33.05 -4.19
CA ASP A 115 50.68 32.90 -4.55
C ASP A 115 51.14 34.04 -5.49
N ILE A 116 50.29 34.49 -6.43
CA ILE A 116 50.59 35.65 -7.30
C ILE A 116 50.64 36.96 -6.49
N LEU A 117 49.70 37.17 -5.56
CA LEU A 117 49.58 38.44 -4.85
C LEU A 117 50.66 38.65 -3.77
N ASN A 118 51.26 37.57 -3.26
CA ASN A 118 52.27 37.62 -2.20
C ASN A 118 53.71 37.36 -2.69
N GLY A 119 53.91 37.11 -3.99
CA GLY A 119 55.23 36.90 -4.61
C GLY A 119 55.68 38.09 -5.44
#